data_AF-A0A8K0RGV4-F1
#
_entry.id   AF-A0A8K0RGV4-F1
#
_cell.length_a   1.000
_cell.length_b   1.000
_cell.length_c   1.000
_cell.angle_alpha   90.00
_cell.angle_beta   90.00
_cell.angle_gamma   90.00
#
_symmetry.space_group_name_H-M   'P 1'
#
loop_
_entity.id
_entity.type
_entity.pdbx_description
1 polymer ?
#
loop_
_entity_poly.entity_id
_entity_poly.type
_entity_poly.pdbx_seq_one_letter_code
_entity_poly.pdbx_strand_id
1 'polypeptide(L)'
;MSEDYRSAIGILVMGLTGAGKSTFISQLTRSSVDIGHSLESCTTSVDVFVYRRRHGQKVYLIDTPGFDDSHKDNIATLNEIAGYICTFYAAGNLRIAGVLYFQRISDVRMTGSSLKSLRILERLCGDECFPKVTVVTTFWSFLQGDQTVVGEERERNLKKEPSFFGTIINGGASMVRYSDSYDSACEIVEHTLDKRVSTPLRIQKEMVDKELSLAETDVGLYLEGDLLALREKYERVIAELSREYDEAIADSQDEDVATTISEERKTYEERIRQGVVAQKGLSVTYQDMIRKQQNLIAEDVHNEHASSARAIEEKSAREIELEEQLQRTEMDYIRQVNIARRDKEAKVVNAFQQGYEMSRKDVLEQLRRERTKREKFPQKQASRTLVDLLRVAVVDVVEFIQGAQRRSDSFPVESTRPKPRYAKTDPPTHWKRQKKPQQRSNTYSEHSRVLCQEATYQYYADEPQDDDTLGQQSDDDHMTVSYPEGTSVIGPSRSAHPPRQLRRAYDSHLAMQ
;
A
#
# COMPACT_ATOMS: atom_id res chain seq x y z
N MET A 1 -11.50 -36.93 13.12
CA MET A 1 -11.71 -35.48 13.31
C MET A 1 -10.85 -34.78 12.28
N SER A 2 -11.34 -33.77 11.58
CA SER A 2 -10.65 -33.14 10.44
C SER A 2 -9.40 -32.37 10.88
N GLU A 3 -8.45 -32.23 9.96
CA GLU A 3 -7.14 -31.60 10.15
C GLU A 3 -7.21 -30.07 10.14
N ASP A 4 -8.27 -29.51 10.72
CA ASP A 4 -8.49 -28.06 10.88
C ASP A 4 -7.57 -27.46 11.97
N TYR A 5 -6.25 -27.52 11.76
CA TYR A 5 -5.31 -26.59 12.40
C TYR A 5 -5.47 -25.22 11.75
N ARG A 6 -6.55 -24.55 12.20
CA ARG A 6 -7.16 -23.35 11.61
C ARG A 6 -6.15 -22.29 11.17
N SER A 7 -6.07 -22.07 9.85
CA SER A 7 -5.56 -20.82 9.27
C SER A 7 -6.18 -19.62 10.00
N ALA A 8 -5.40 -18.58 10.28
CA ALA A 8 -5.91 -17.34 10.86
C ALA A 8 -7.04 -16.76 10.00
N ILE A 9 -8.03 -16.13 10.64
CA ILE A 9 -9.18 -15.56 9.94
C ILE A 9 -8.96 -14.05 9.78
N GLY A 10 -8.80 -13.61 8.52
CA GLY A 10 -8.70 -12.21 8.16
C GLY A 10 -10.03 -11.59 7.72
N ILE A 11 -10.20 -10.30 7.98
CA ILE A 11 -11.17 -9.42 7.32
C ILE A 11 -10.39 -8.25 6.74
N LEU A 12 -10.56 -7.99 5.44
CA LEU A 12 -9.97 -6.82 4.78
C LEU A 12 -10.88 -5.60 4.96
N VAL A 13 -10.34 -4.45 5.32
CA VAL A 13 -11.11 -3.23 5.63
C VAL A 13 -10.74 -2.11 4.64
N MET A 14 -11.61 -1.90 3.66
CA MET A 14 -11.41 -0.99 2.52
C MET A 14 -12.40 0.19 2.54
N GLY A 15 -12.15 1.18 1.69
CA GLY A 15 -12.96 2.39 1.54
C GLY A 15 -12.09 3.64 1.48
N LEU A 16 -12.70 4.75 1.05
CA LEU A 16 -12.02 6.04 0.87
C LEU A 16 -11.36 6.56 2.15
N THR A 17 -10.40 7.47 1.98
CA THR A 17 -9.90 8.32 3.08
C THR A 17 -11.07 9.06 3.75
N GLY A 18 -11.07 9.08 5.09
CA GLY A 18 -12.15 9.70 5.88
C GLY A 18 -13.48 8.93 5.93
N ALA A 19 -13.59 7.70 5.39
CA ALA A 19 -14.83 6.91 5.42
C ALA A 19 -15.19 6.29 6.78
N GLY A 20 -14.34 6.44 7.81
CA GLY A 20 -14.57 5.96 9.18
C GLY A 20 -13.93 4.62 9.56
N LYS A 21 -13.06 4.06 8.69
CA LYS A 21 -12.42 2.73 8.87
C LYS A 21 -11.74 2.57 10.23
N SER A 22 -10.76 3.42 10.52
CA SER A 22 -9.95 3.33 11.74
C SER A 22 -10.76 3.72 13.00
N THR A 23 -11.79 4.56 12.86
CA THR A 23 -12.77 4.84 13.93
C THR A 23 -13.57 3.59 14.31
N PHE A 24 -14.06 2.84 13.31
CA PHE A 24 -14.76 1.57 13.51
C PHE A 24 -13.84 0.53 14.16
N ILE A 25 -12.58 0.42 13.70
CA ILE A 25 -11.60 -0.53 14.26
C ILE A 25 -11.24 -0.17 15.71
N SER A 26 -11.02 1.11 16.01
CA SER A 26 -10.77 1.59 17.38
C SER A 26 -11.93 1.25 18.32
N GLN A 27 -13.16 1.57 17.90
CA GLN A 27 -14.37 1.27 18.66
C GLN A 27 -14.52 -0.24 18.90
N LEU A 28 -14.34 -1.06 17.86
CA LEU A 28 -14.45 -2.52 17.89
C LEU A 28 -13.39 -3.21 18.76
N THR A 29 -12.14 -2.73 18.69
CA THR A 29 -11.01 -3.30 19.45
C THR A 29 -10.92 -2.77 20.87
N ARG A 30 -11.68 -1.72 21.22
CA ARG A 30 -11.61 -0.97 22.49
C ARG A 30 -10.18 -0.57 22.87
N SER A 31 -9.33 -0.40 21.86
CA SER A 31 -7.92 -0.06 21.98
C SER A 31 -7.74 1.36 21.46
N SER A 32 -6.84 2.13 22.05
CA SER A 32 -6.45 3.43 21.50
C SER A 32 -5.63 3.21 20.23
N VAL A 33 -6.32 3.02 19.11
CA VAL A 33 -5.78 3.34 17.79
C VAL A 33 -5.54 4.84 17.78
N ASP A 34 -4.39 5.28 17.26
CA ASP A 34 -4.06 6.70 17.12
C ASP A 34 -4.93 7.33 16.03
N ILE A 35 -6.20 7.61 16.37
CA ILE A 35 -7.11 8.42 15.56
C ILE A 35 -6.58 9.86 15.60
N GLY A 36 -5.66 10.18 14.69
CA GLY A 36 -5.21 11.54 14.50
C GLY A 36 -6.40 12.40 14.06
N HIS A 37 -6.72 13.42 14.87
CA HIS A 37 -7.63 14.49 14.49
C HIS A 37 -6.91 15.60 13.69
N SER A 38 -5.73 15.31 13.13
CA SER A 38 -5.11 16.12 12.08
C SER A 38 -5.75 15.85 10.73
N LEU A 39 -5.57 16.77 9.78
CA LEU A 39 -6.05 16.65 8.40
C LEU A 39 -5.13 15.78 7.51
N GLU A 40 -4.21 15.04 8.13
CA GLU A 40 -3.23 14.18 7.45
C GLU A 40 -3.62 12.70 7.62
N SER A 41 -3.55 11.94 6.53
CA SER A 41 -3.98 10.53 6.51
C SER A 41 -3.17 9.69 7.50
N CYS A 42 -3.83 9.23 8.57
CA CYS A 42 -3.18 8.53 9.68
C CYS A 42 -2.72 7.09 9.35
N THR A 43 -3.13 6.55 8.20
CA THR A 43 -2.72 5.23 7.69
C THR A 43 -1.91 5.42 6.41
N THR A 44 -0.59 5.56 6.52
CA THR A 44 0.35 5.62 5.40
C THR A 44 0.83 4.23 4.93
N SER A 45 0.40 3.18 5.63
CA SER A 45 0.66 1.77 5.38
C SER A 45 -0.55 0.92 5.82
N VAL A 46 -0.56 -0.35 5.43
CA VAL A 46 -1.49 -1.37 5.94
C VAL A 46 -1.14 -1.73 7.39
N ASP A 47 -2.16 -1.87 8.24
CA ASP A 47 -2.04 -2.24 9.65
C ASP A 47 -2.93 -3.46 9.98
N VAL A 48 -2.56 -4.24 11.02
CA VAL A 48 -3.35 -5.41 11.44
C VAL A 48 -3.69 -5.40 12.92
N PHE A 49 -4.98 -5.30 13.20
CA PHE A 49 -5.57 -5.28 14.53
C PHE A 49 -6.26 -6.62 14.86
N VAL A 50 -6.33 -7.00 16.14
CA VAL A 50 -6.89 -8.30 16.56
C VAL A 50 -8.21 -8.11 17.30
N TYR A 51 -9.31 -8.47 16.64
CA TYR A 51 -10.60 -8.70 17.30
C TYR A 51 -10.65 -10.12 17.89
N ARG A 52 -11.50 -10.33 18.90
CA ARG A 52 -11.75 -11.64 19.51
C ARG A 52 -13.26 -11.88 19.62
N ARG A 53 -13.78 -12.81 18.83
CA ARG A 53 -15.20 -13.22 18.89
C ARG A 53 -15.55 -13.73 20.30
N ARG A 54 -16.84 -13.71 20.66
CA ARG A 54 -17.34 -14.17 21.99
C ARG A 54 -16.86 -15.58 22.37
N HIS A 55 -16.62 -16.47 21.40
CA HIS A 55 -16.10 -17.83 21.60
C HIS A 55 -14.55 -17.92 21.64
N GLY A 56 -13.83 -16.80 21.82
CA GLY A 56 -12.37 -16.76 21.97
C GLY A 56 -11.57 -16.81 20.66
N GLN A 57 -12.21 -17.04 19.52
CA GLN A 57 -11.57 -17.02 18.21
C GLN A 57 -10.98 -15.63 17.88
N LYS A 58 -9.69 -15.58 17.56
CA LYS A 58 -9.05 -14.37 17.00
C LYS A 58 -9.52 -14.13 15.57
N VAL A 59 -9.74 -12.86 15.24
CA VAL A 59 -10.01 -12.36 13.88
C VAL A 59 -9.08 -11.18 13.65
N TYR A 60 -8.42 -11.16 12.50
CA TYR A 60 -7.43 -10.16 12.13
C TYR A 60 -8.07 -9.16 11.17
N LEU A 61 -8.19 -7.91 11.63
CA LEU A 61 -8.71 -6.79 10.84
C LEU A 61 -7.52 -6.15 10.13
N ILE A 62 -7.47 -6.25 8.81
CA ILE A 62 -6.44 -5.64 7.97
C ILE A 62 -6.97 -4.27 7.54
N ASP A 63 -6.56 -3.20 8.23
CA ASP A 63 -6.88 -1.82 7.83
C ASP A 63 -5.99 -1.43 6.66
N THR A 64 -6.57 -0.78 5.66
CA THR A 64 -5.82 -0.33 4.48
C THR A 64 -5.76 1.20 4.44
N PRO A 65 -4.70 1.79 3.85
CA PRO A 65 -4.76 3.16 3.40
C PRO A 65 -6.04 3.44 2.62
N GLY A 66 -6.55 4.66 2.73
CA GLY A 66 -7.73 5.08 1.98
C GLY A 66 -7.40 5.28 0.51
N PHE A 67 -8.26 4.78 -0.37
CA PHE A 67 -8.25 5.22 -1.76
C PHE A 67 -8.64 6.71 -1.82
N ASP A 68 -8.06 7.43 -2.78
CA ASP A 68 -8.09 8.89 -2.86
C ASP A 68 -8.18 9.35 -4.33
N ASP A 69 -8.17 10.66 -4.60
CA ASP A 69 -8.27 11.22 -5.95
C ASP A 69 -7.03 10.91 -6.84
N SER A 70 -5.87 10.61 -6.25
CA SER A 70 -4.59 10.41 -6.94
C SER A 70 -4.40 8.99 -7.50
N HIS A 71 -4.07 8.87 -8.80
CA HIS A 71 -3.75 7.57 -9.43
C HIS A 71 -2.51 6.90 -8.83
N LYS A 72 -1.47 7.68 -8.51
CA LYS A 72 -0.21 7.18 -7.94
C LYS A 72 -0.46 6.49 -6.60
N ASP A 73 -1.27 7.12 -5.76
CA ASP A 73 -1.48 6.67 -4.38
C ASP A 73 -2.52 5.54 -4.31
N ASN A 74 -3.48 5.51 -5.25
CA ASN A 74 -4.34 4.34 -5.48
C ASN A 74 -3.54 3.11 -5.94
N ILE A 75 -2.55 3.27 -6.83
CA ILE A 75 -1.67 2.17 -7.27
C ILE A 75 -0.72 1.72 -6.16
N ALA A 76 -0.18 2.65 -5.35
CA ALA A 76 0.63 2.32 -4.18
C ALA A 76 -0.19 1.54 -3.13
N THR A 77 -1.41 1.99 -2.84
CA THR A 77 -2.36 1.34 -1.94
C THR A 77 -2.73 -0.06 -2.43
N LEU A 78 -3.02 -0.22 -3.73
CA LEU A 78 -3.31 -1.52 -4.33
C LEU A 78 -2.12 -2.48 -4.24
N ASN A 79 -0.90 -2.02 -4.55
CA ASN A 79 0.33 -2.80 -4.42
C ASN A 79 0.53 -3.32 -3.00
N GLU A 80 0.31 -2.44 -2.01
CA GLU A 80 0.47 -2.80 -0.61
C GLU A 80 -0.58 -3.84 -0.19
N ILE A 81 -1.86 -3.58 -0.44
CA ILE A 81 -2.96 -4.52 -0.16
C ILE A 81 -2.69 -5.88 -0.80
N ALA A 82 -2.35 -5.89 -2.10
CA ALA A 82 -2.02 -7.10 -2.86
C ALA A 82 -0.86 -7.87 -2.21
N GLY A 83 0.24 -7.17 -1.88
CA GLY A 83 1.41 -7.78 -1.25
C GLY A 83 1.09 -8.48 0.07
N TYR A 84 0.24 -7.91 0.92
CA TYR A 84 -0.17 -8.58 2.17
C TYR A 84 -1.12 -9.76 1.90
N ILE A 85 -2.20 -9.57 1.14
CA ILE A 85 -3.22 -10.62 0.96
C ILE A 85 -2.74 -11.79 0.09
N CYS A 86 -1.81 -11.57 -0.84
CA CYS A 86 -1.21 -12.64 -1.64
C CYS A 86 -0.17 -13.43 -0.83
N THR A 87 0.65 -12.77 0.01
CA THR A 87 1.58 -13.45 0.92
C THR A 87 0.86 -14.34 1.93
N PHE A 88 -0.21 -13.83 2.54
CA PHE A 88 -1.04 -14.63 3.46
C PHE A 88 -1.76 -15.81 2.77
N TYR A 89 -2.11 -15.66 1.49
CA TYR A 89 -2.74 -16.72 0.69
C TYR A 89 -1.75 -17.83 0.33
N ALA A 90 -0.59 -17.48 -0.23
CA ALA A 90 0.44 -18.45 -0.63
C ALA A 90 1.02 -19.22 0.56
N ALA A 91 1.16 -18.57 1.72
CA ALA A 91 1.55 -19.23 2.97
C ALA A 91 0.46 -20.16 3.52
N GLY A 92 -0.80 -20.01 3.09
CA GLY A 92 -1.97 -20.67 3.68
C GLY A 92 -2.30 -20.26 5.12
N ASN A 93 -1.46 -19.41 5.75
CA ASN A 93 -1.50 -19.19 7.19
C ASN A 93 -2.61 -18.22 7.64
N LEU A 94 -3.13 -17.37 6.73
CA LEU A 94 -4.25 -16.45 7.01
C LEU A 94 -5.21 -16.38 5.80
N ARG A 95 -6.48 -16.75 6.04
CA ARG A 95 -7.56 -16.76 5.04
C ARG A 95 -8.44 -15.52 5.20
N ILE A 96 -8.57 -14.72 4.14
CA ILE A 96 -9.56 -13.63 4.08
C ILE A 96 -10.97 -14.23 4.03
N ALA A 97 -11.72 -14.10 5.12
CA ALA A 97 -13.08 -14.63 5.24
C ALA A 97 -14.15 -13.64 4.75
N GLY A 98 -13.89 -12.33 4.85
CA GLY A 98 -14.79 -11.27 4.43
C GLY A 98 -14.06 -9.97 4.09
N VAL A 99 -14.79 -9.05 3.46
CA VAL A 99 -14.30 -7.70 3.14
C VAL A 99 -15.33 -6.68 3.64
N LEU A 100 -14.92 -5.72 4.46
CA LEU A 100 -15.74 -4.56 4.80
C LEU A 100 -15.37 -3.41 3.86
N TYR A 101 -16.35 -2.82 3.18
CA TYR A 101 -16.13 -1.60 2.39
C TYR A 101 -16.91 -0.43 3.00
N PHE A 102 -16.20 0.61 3.43
CA PHE A 102 -16.75 1.75 4.14
C PHE A 102 -17.18 2.87 3.18
N GLN A 103 -18.45 3.29 3.30
CA GLN A 103 -19.06 4.35 2.51
C GLN A 103 -19.80 5.34 3.42
N ARG A 104 -19.51 6.64 3.32
CA ARG A 104 -20.27 7.66 4.05
C ARG A 104 -21.65 7.84 3.42
N ILE A 105 -22.70 7.94 4.24
CA ILE A 105 -24.07 8.25 3.78
C ILE A 105 -24.33 9.77 3.70
N SER A 106 -23.53 10.57 4.43
CA SER A 106 -23.53 12.04 4.42
C SER A 106 -23.30 12.63 3.04
N ASP A 107 -22.59 11.91 2.17
CA ASP A 107 -22.10 12.40 0.90
C ASP A 107 -23.26 12.50 -0.10
N VAL A 108 -23.46 13.71 -0.65
CA VAL A 108 -24.62 14.02 -1.50
C VAL A 108 -24.52 13.39 -2.88
N ARG A 109 -23.30 13.04 -3.32
CA ARG A 109 -22.98 12.47 -4.63
C ARG A 109 -21.80 11.50 -4.50
N MET A 110 -21.82 10.42 -5.28
CA MET A 110 -20.62 9.58 -5.48
C MET A 110 -19.62 10.36 -6.35
N THR A 111 -18.42 10.59 -5.84
CA THR A 111 -17.33 11.24 -6.60
C THR A 111 -16.69 10.26 -7.58
N GLY A 112 -15.91 10.77 -8.55
CA GLY A 112 -15.13 9.92 -9.47
C GLY A 112 -14.17 8.98 -8.73
N SER A 113 -13.57 9.43 -7.63
CA SER A 113 -12.75 8.61 -6.71
C SER A 113 -13.56 7.57 -5.94
N SER A 114 -14.75 7.90 -5.45
CA SER A 114 -15.65 6.94 -4.79
C SER A 114 -16.06 5.82 -5.75
N LEU A 115 -16.39 6.16 -7.00
CA LEU A 115 -16.67 5.20 -8.06
C LEU A 115 -15.43 4.36 -8.40
N LYS A 116 -14.25 4.97 -8.57
CA LYS A 116 -12.98 4.27 -8.84
C LYS A 116 -12.62 3.29 -7.73
N SER A 117 -12.73 3.69 -6.46
CA SER A 117 -12.50 2.83 -5.30
C SER A 117 -13.44 1.61 -5.27
N LEU A 118 -14.70 1.78 -5.67
CA LEU A 118 -15.64 0.68 -5.86
C LEU A 118 -15.26 -0.21 -7.05
N ARG A 119 -14.84 0.35 -8.20
CA ARG A 119 -14.39 -0.42 -9.37
C ARG A 119 -13.07 -1.17 -9.15
N ILE A 120 -12.24 -0.71 -8.20
CA ILE A 120 -11.07 -1.43 -7.67
C ILE A 120 -11.55 -2.59 -6.77
N LEU A 121 -12.44 -2.35 -5.80
CA LEU A 121 -13.00 -3.38 -4.92
C LEU A 121 -13.61 -4.54 -5.72
N GLU A 122 -14.44 -4.23 -6.70
CA GLU A 122 -15.13 -5.23 -7.55
C GLU A 122 -14.14 -6.19 -8.22
N ARG A 123 -13.09 -5.65 -8.84
CA ARG A 123 -12.09 -6.44 -9.58
C ARG A 123 -11.12 -7.18 -8.66
N LEU A 124 -10.73 -6.54 -7.55
CA LEU A 124 -9.91 -7.16 -6.52
C LEU A 124 -10.60 -8.40 -5.93
N CYS A 125 -11.90 -8.30 -5.63
CA CYS A 125 -12.70 -9.43 -5.14
C CYS A 125 -13.03 -10.45 -6.24
N GLY A 126 -13.53 -9.99 -7.38
CA GLY A 126 -14.21 -10.81 -8.39
C GLY A 126 -15.60 -11.27 -7.95
N ASP A 127 -16.43 -11.60 -8.93
CA ASP A 127 -17.88 -11.81 -8.76
C ASP A 127 -18.22 -12.97 -7.81
N GLU A 128 -17.44 -14.06 -7.86
CA GLU A 128 -17.53 -15.21 -6.95
C GLU A 128 -17.34 -14.83 -5.46
N CYS A 129 -16.72 -13.68 -5.19
CA CYS A 129 -16.44 -13.18 -3.85
C CYS A 129 -17.36 -12.04 -3.42
N PHE A 130 -18.27 -11.52 -4.26
CA PHE A 130 -19.24 -10.50 -3.83
C PHE A 130 -20.03 -10.89 -2.57
N PRO A 131 -20.42 -12.17 -2.35
CA PRO A 131 -21.01 -12.58 -1.07
C PRO A 131 -20.15 -12.28 0.17
N LYS A 132 -18.81 -12.35 0.07
CA LYS A 132 -17.88 -11.99 1.16
C LYS A 132 -17.89 -10.50 1.50
N VAL A 133 -18.40 -9.65 0.62
CA VAL A 133 -18.38 -8.20 0.79
C VAL A 133 -19.56 -7.75 1.66
N THR A 134 -19.24 -6.91 2.64
CA THR A 134 -20.21 -6.19 3.46
C THR A 134 -19.94 -4.69 3.29
N VAL A 135 -20.86 -3.97 2.64
CA VAL A 135 -20.78 -2.52 2.50
C VAL A 135 -21.29 -1.89 3.79
N VAL A 136 -20.42 -1.19 4.50
CA VAL A 136 -20.71 -0.54 5.78
C VAL A 136 -20.99 0.94 5.52
N THR A 137 -22.24 1.35 5.73
CA THR A 137 -22.63 2.76 5.61
C THR A 137 -22.42 3.49 6.94
N THR A 138 -21.66 4.58 6.91
CA THR A 138 -21.20 5.36 8.08
C THR A 138 -21.70 6.80 8.06
N PHE A 139 -21.51 7.55 9.17
CA PHE A 139 -21.97 8.93 9.37
C PHE A 139 -23.50 9.12 9.47
N TRP A 140 -24.25 8.07 9.82
CA TRP A 140 -25.70 8.16 10.07
C TRP A 140 -26.06 9.11 11.23
N SER A 141 -25.21 9.21 12.24
CA SER A 141 -25.35 10.09 13.41
C SER A 141 -25.35 11.59 13.08
N PHE A 142 -24.83 11.98 11.91
CA PHE A 142 -24.82 13.36 11.41
C PHE A 142 -26.10 13.75 10.66
N LEU A 143 -27.00 12.80 10.37
CA LEU A 143 -28.26 13.05 9.68
C LEU A 143 -29.38 13.31 10.70
N GLN A 144 -29.95 14.51 10.67
CA GLN A 144 -31.03 14.92 11.58
C GLN A 144 -32.27 15.39 10.80
N GLY A 145 -33.46 15.10 11.33
CA GLY A 145 -34.74 15.47 10.72
C GLY A 145 -34.87 14.93 9.28
N ASP A 146 -35.25 15.79 8.35
CA ASP A 146 -35.45 15.44 6.94
C ASP A 146 -34.20 14.84 6.28
N GLN A 147 -32.99 15.19 6.76
CA GLN A 147 -31.74 14.63 6.23
C GLN A 147 -31.63 13.12 6.50
N THR A 148 -32.28 12.60 7.55
CA THR A 148 -32.34 11.16 7.82
C THR A 148 -33.10 10.44 6.70
N VAL A 149 -34.26 10.96 6.28
CA VAL A 149 -35.07 10.40 5.18
C VAL A 149 -34.32 10.44 3.85
N VAL A 150 -33.63 11.56 3.57
CA VAL A 150 -32.75 11.70 2.40
C VAL A 150 -31.60 10.68 2.45
N GLY A 151 -31.04 10.38 3.63
CA GLY A 151 -30.05 9.32 3.82
C GLY A 151 -30.59 7.92 3.50
N GLU A 152 -31.82 7.61 3.89
CA GLU A 152 -32.45 6.33 3.55
C GLU A 152 -32.73 6.19 2.05
N GLU A 153 -33.07 7.29 1.37
CA GLU A 153 -33.20 7.30 -0.08
C GLU A 153 -31.85 7.15 -0.80
N ARG A 154 -30.79 7.81 -0.31
CA ARG A 154 -29.41 7.58 -0.80
C ARG A 154 -29.02 6.11 -0.64
N GLU A 155 -29.25 5.51 0.54
CA GLU A 155 -28.96 4.09 0.78
C GLU A 155 -29.72 3.19 -0.19
N ARG A 156 -31.01 3.48 -0.43
CA ARG A 156 -31.86 2.75 -1.39
C ARG A 156 -31.34 2.86 -2.83
N ASN A 157 -30.82 4.02 -3.23
CA ASN A 157 -30.26 4.24 -4.56
C ASN A 157 -28.89 3.57 -4.70
N LEU A 158 -28.01 3.71 -3.70
CA LEU A 158 -26.71 3.02 -3.61
C LEU A 158 -26.85 1.49 -3.69
N LYS A 159 -27.91 0.90 -3.10
CA LYS A 159 -28.22 -0.54 -3.16
C LYS A 159 -28.75 -1.02 -4.53
N LYS A 160 -29.41 -0.16 -5.30
CA LYS A 160 -30.11 -0.54 -6.55
C LYS A 160 -29.28 -0.29 -7.81
N GLU A 161 -28.58 0.82 -7.83
CA GLU A 161 -27.98 1.39 -9.04
C GLU A 161 -26.70 0.64 -9.44
N PRO A 162 -26.59 0.05 -10.65
CA PRO A 162 -25.39 -0.65 -11.10
C PRO A 162 -24.16 0.23 -11.26
N SER A 163 -24.32 1.54 -11.53
CA SER A 163 -23.21 2.51 -11.46
C SER A 163 -22.72 2.76 -10.03
N PHE A 164 -23.48 2.35 -9.01
CA PHE A 164 -23.07 2.27 -7.60
C PHE A 164 -22.93 0.78 -7.18
N PHE A 165 -23.34 0.40 -5.97
CA PHE A 165 -23.13 -0.95 -5.42
C PHE A 165 -24.12 -2.00 -5.96
N GLY A 166 -25.07 -1.64 -6.83
CA GLY A 166 -26.11 -2.55 -7.34
C GLY A 166 -25.54 -3.85 -7.93
N THR A 167 -24.41 -3.77 -8.65
CA THR A 167 -23.69 -4.93 -9.19
C THR A 167 -23.30 -5.92 -8.09
N ILE A 168 -22.56 -5.48 -7.06
CA ILE A 168 -22.10 -6.38 -5.99
C ILE A 168 -23.23 -6.86 -5.08
N ILE A 169 -24.25 -6.02 -4.82
CA ILE A 169 -25.42 -6.37 -4.01
C ILE A 169 -26.24 -7.45 -4.71
N ASN A 170 -26.46 -7.34 -6.02
CA ASN A 170 -27.10 -8.39 -6.82
C ASN A 170 -26.27 -9.68 -6.88
N GLY A 171 -24.94 -9.57 -6.81
CA GLY A 171 -24.01 -10.70 -6.63
C GLY A 171 -23.96 -11.28 -5.20
N GLY A 172 -24.81 -10.82 -4.28
CA GLY A 172 -24.93 -11.36 -2.92
C GLY A 172 -24.15 -10.62 -1.84
N ALA A 173 -23.49 -9.50 -2.16
CA ALA A 173 -22.97 -8.60 -1.13
C ALA A 173 -24.10 -8.03 -0.26
N SER A 174 -23.80 -7.68 0.99
CA SER A 174 -24.79 -7.11 1.91
C SER A 174 -24.42 -5.68 2.30
N MET A 175 -25.37 -4.74 2.29
CA MET A 175 -25.15 -3.39 2.82
C MET A 175 -25.84 -3.21 4.17
N VAL A 176 -25.09 -2.69 5.14
CA VAL A 176 -25.47 -2.54 6.56
C VAL A 176 -25.20 -1.11 7.04
N ARG A 177 -25.89 -0.69 8.11
CA ARG A 177 -25.69 0.63 8.74
C ARG A 177 -24.84 0.49 10.00
N TYR A 178 -23.79 1.30 10.11
CA TYR A 178 -23.00 1.43 11.35
C TYR A 178 -23.58 2.56 12.22
N SER A 179 -23.72 2.31 13.53
CA SER A 179 -24.35 3.23 14.48
C SER A 179 -23.33 3.87 15.45
N ASP A 180 -22.06 3.94 15.05
CA ASP A 180 -20.95 4.50 15.84
C ASP A 180 -20.73 3.82 17.23
N SER A 181 -21.24 2.59 17.37
CA SER A 181 -21.28 1.84 18.64
C SER A 181 -20.47 0.53 18.61
N TYR A 182 -19.90 0.13 19.75
CA TYR A 182 -19.17 -1.14 19.88
C TYR A 182 -20.01 -2.35 19.47
N ASP A 183 -21.28 -2.39 19.87
CA ASP A 183 -22.16 -3.52 19.60
C ASP A 183 -22.50 -3.60 18.11
N SER A 184 -22.80 -2.48 17.44
CA SER A 184 -22.99 -2.48 15.98
C SER A 184 -21.70 -2.86 15.22
N ALA A 185 -20.51 -2.48 15.71
CA ALA A 185 -19.26 -2.91 15.11
C ALA A 185 -19.05 -4.43 15.23
N CYS A 186 -19.41 -5.00 16.39
CA CYS A 186 -19.38 -6.45 16.59
C CYS A 186 -20.38 -7.15 15.66
N GLU A 187 -21.63 -6.70 15.61
CA GLU A 187 -22.69 -7.28 14.76
C GLU A 187 -22.28 -7.28 13.28
N ILE A 188 -21.68 -6.19 12.78
CA ILE A 188 -21.18 -6.09 11.40
C ILE A 188 -20.06 -7.10 11.11
N VAL A 189 -19.15 -7.33 12.06
CA VAL A 189 -18.07 -8.33 11.91
C VAL A 189 -18.59 -9.76 12.01
N GLU A 190 -19.46 -10.06 12.99
CA GLU A 190 -20.04 -11.40 13.14
C GLU A 190 -20.90 -11.76 11.91
N HIS A 191 -21.77 -10.86 11.44
CA HIS A 191 -22.55 -10.99 10.19
C HIS A 191 -21.66 -11.25 8.97
N THR A 192 -20.50 -10.59 8.89
CA THR A 192 -19.56 -10.75 7.76
C THR A 192 -18.86 -12.10 7.79
N LEU A 193 -18.54 -12.62 8.98
CA LEU A 193 -17.88 -13.92 9.15
C LEU A 193 -18.83 -15.11 8.96
N ASP A 194 -20.09 -14.96 9.34
CA ASP A 194 -21.07 -16.06 9.36
C ASP A 194 -21.58 -16.46 7.96
N LYS A 195 -21.21 -15.70 6.92
CA LYS A 195 -21.48 -16.01 5.51
C LYS A 195 -20.77 -17.28 4.98
N ARG A 196 -19.74 -17.77 5.68
CA ARG A 196 -19.03 -19.05 5.44
C ARG A 196 -18.44 -19.30 4.04
N VAL A 197 -18.36 -18.29 3.17
CA VAL A 197 -17.77 -18.44 1.82
C VAL A 197 -16.25 -18.67 1.91
N SER A 198 -15.75 -19.66 1.15
CA SER A 198 -14.33 -20.02 1.17
C SER A 198 -13.50 -19.21 0.16
N THR A 199 -14.02 -19.08 -1.08
CA THR A 199 -13.39 -18.59 -2.32
C THR A 199 -12.30 -17.51 -2.14
N PRO A 200 -11.05 -17.73 -2.58
CA PRO A 200 -10.02 -16.69 -2.61
C PRO A 200 -10.41 -15.53 -3.52
N LEU A 201 -9.97 -14.32 -3.19
CA LEU A 201 -10.22 -13.10 -3.97
C LEU A 201 -9.57 -13.23 -5.38
N ARG A 202 -10.17 -12.62 -6.41
CA ARG A 202 -9.69 -12.68 -7.80
C ARG A 202 -8.19 -12.33 -7.91
N ILE A 203 -7.75 -11.27 -7.24
CA ILE A 203 -6.34 -10.86 -7.24
C ILE A 203 -5.39 -11.93 -6.65
N GLN A 204 -5.84 -12.69 -5.64
CA GLN A 204 -5.05 -13.76 -5.02
C GLN A 204 -4.86 -14.92 -6.00
N LYS A 205 -5.94 -15.31 -6.71
CA LYS A 205 -5.88 -16.31 -7.79
C LYS A 205 -5.02 -15.84 -8.96
N GLU A 206 -5.07 -14.55 -9.30
CA GLU A 206 -4.35 -14.01 -10.45
C GLU A 206 -2.85 -13.87 -10.19
N MET A 207 -2.44 -13.29 -9.06
CA MET A 207 -1.03 -13.05 -8.78
C MET A 207 -0.29 -14.28 -8.22
N VAL A 208 -1.00 -15.22 -7.59
CA VAL A 208 -0.38 -16.43 -6.98
C VAL A 208 -0.65 -17.67 -7.83
N ASP A 209 -1.91 -18.01 -8.12
CA ASP A 209 -2.23 -19.27 -8.81
C ASP A 209 -1.98 -19.23 -10.34
N LYS A 210 -1.95 -18.03 -10.94
CA LYS A 210 -1.63 -17.80 -12.37
C LYS A 210 -0.29 -17.07 -12.59
N GLU A 211 0.45 -16.75 -11.53
CA GLU A 211 1.73 -16.01 -11.54
C GLU A 211 1.73 -14.64 -12.28
N LEU A 212 0.58 -13.98 -12.41
CA LEU A 212 0.47 -12.70 -13.13
C LEU A 212 1.11 -11.53 -12.36
N SER A 213 1.70 -10.57 -13.08
CA SER A 213 2.07 -9.27 -12.51
C SER A 213 0.82 -8.44 -12.18
N LEU A 214 0.95 -7.43 -11.31
CA LEU A 214 -0.21 -6.63 -10.90
C LEU A 214 -0.91 -5.96 -12.09
N ALA A 215 -0.17 -5.53 -13.12
CA ALA A 215 -0.70 -4.97 -14.37
C ALA A 215 -1.62 -5.93 -15.13
N GLU A 216 -1.30 -7.22 -15.15
CA GLU A 216 -2.03 -8.25 -15.90
C GLU A 216 -3.29 -8.76 -15.16
N THR A 217 -3.48 -8.36 -13.90
CA THR A 217 -4.73 -8.63 -13.15
C THR A 217 -5.90 -7.81 -13.69
N ASP A 218 -7.14 -8.26 -13.48
CA ASP A 218 -8.36 -7.51 -13.85
C ASP A 218 -8.35 -6.06 -13.30
N VAL A 219 -7.91 -5.90 -12.05
CA VAL A 219 -7.78 -4.58 -11.39
C VAL A 219 -6.61 -3.75 -11.93
N GLY A 220 -5.52 -4.40 -12.37
CA GLY A 220 -4.38 -3.74 -13.04
C GLY A 220 -4.76 -3.18 -14.40
N LEU A 221 -5.37 -4.02 -15.26
CA LEU A 221 -5.85 -3.63 -16.58
C LEU A 221 -6.86 -2.47 -16.51
N TYR A 222 -7.71 -2.45 -15.48
CA TYR A 222 -8.59 -1.31 -15.22
C TYR A 222 -7.81 -0.03 -14.92
N LEU A 223 -6.83 -0.06 -13.99
CA LEU A 223 -6.04 1.12 -13.63
C LEU A 223 -5.09 1.58 -14.75
N GLU A 224 -4.60 0.66 -15.58
CA GLU A 224 -3.82 0.98 -16.77
C GLU A 224 -4.68 1.65 -17.85
N GLY A 225 -5.89 1.14 -18.12
CA GLY A 225 -6.85 1.81 -19.01
C GLY A 225 -7.23 3.22 -18.52
N ASP A 226 -7.45 3.38 -17.22
CA ASP A 226 -7.69 4.66 -16.55
C ASP A 226 -6.50 5.64 -16.69
N LEU A 227 -5.26 5.13 -16.66
CA LEU A 227 -4.04 5.92 -16.89
C LEU A 227 -3.84 6.29 -18.37
N LEU A 228 -4.10 5.36 -19.30
CA LEU A 228 -3.97 5.58 -20.74
C LEU A 228 -4.97 6.64 -21.23
N ALA A 229 -6.24 6.54 -20.84
CA ALA A 229 -7.25 7.54 -21.17
C ALA A 229 -6.94 8.93 -20.58
N LEU A 230 -6.35 8.98 -19.38
CA LEU A 230 -5.90 10.24 -18.77
C LEU A 230 -4.69 10.83 -19.50
N ARG A 231 -3.74 10.00 -19.92
CA ARG A 231 -2.58 10.40 -20.71
C ARG A 231 -3.00 10.97 -22.06
N GLU A 232 -3.85 10.26 -22.80
CA GLU A 232 -4.34 10.69 -24.12
C GLU A 232 -5.10 12.03 -24.04
N LYS A 233 -5.86 12.25 -22.95
CA LYS A 233 -6.47 13.55 -22.65
C LYS A 233 -5.43 14.66 -22.44
N TYR A 234 -4.36 14.40 -21.68
CA TYR A 234 -3.31 15.39 -21.44
C TYR A 234 -2.47 15.66 -22.69
N GLU A 235 -2.19 14.65 -23.52
CA GLU A 235 -1.48 14.82 -24.80
C GLU A 235 -2.29 15.70 -25.77
N ARG A 236 -3.63 15.55 -25.81
CA ARG A 236 -4.51 16.47 -26.56
C ARG A 236 -4.46 17.91 -26.03
N VAL A 237 -4.51 18.13 -24.72
CA VAL A 237 -4.41 19.48 -24.13
C VAL A 237 -3.03 20.11 -24.37
N ILE A 238 -1.94 19.31 -24.34
CA ILE A 238 -0.59 19.78 -24.66
C ILE A 238 -0.47 20.22 -26.13
N ALA A 239 -1.13 19.52 -27.05
CA ALA A 239 -1.16 19.91 -28.46
C ALA A 239 -1.96 21.23 -28.68
N GLU A 240 -3.11 21.37 -28.02
CA GLU A 240 -3.93 22.59 -28.05
C GLU A 240 -3.15 23.80 -27.50
N LEU A 241 -2.59 23.69 -26.29
CA LEU A 241 -1.75 24.72 -25.67
C LEU A 241 -0.48 25.03 -26.49
N SER A 242 0.08 24.06 -27.21
CA SER A 242 1.27 24.32 -28.05
C SER A 242 0.92 25.21 -29.26
N ARG A 243 -0.24 25.01 -29.87
CA ARG A 243 -0.72 25.89 -30.95
C ARG A 243 -1.01 27.30 -30.42
N GLU A 244 -1.70 27.43 -29.29
CA GLU A 244 -1.98 28.74 -28.68
C GLU A 244 -0.69 29.48 -28.28
N TYR A 245 0.35 28.75 -27.86
CA TYR A 245 1.68 29.30 -27.57
C TYR A 245 2.38 29.84 -28.83
N ASP A 246 2.33 29.10 -29.94
CA ASP A 246 2.94 29.52 -31.21
C ASP A 246 2.19 30.72 -31.83
N GLU A 247 0.85 30.74 -31.72
CA GLU A 247 0.00 31.89 -32.09
C GLU A 247 0.35 33.14 -31.25
N ALA A 248 0.46 33.00 -29.92
CA ALA A 248 0.81 34.12 -29.01
C ALA A 248 2.23 34.68 -29.22
N ILE A 249 3.19 33.86 -29.66
CA ILE A 249 4.54 34.32 -30.02
C ILE A 249 4.52 35.10 -31.33
N ALA A 250 3.74 34.67 -32.33
CA ALA A 250 3.66 35.35 -33.62
C ALA A 250 3.18 36.81 -33.48
N ASP A 251 2.13 37.03 -32.68
CA ASP A 251 1.53 38.36 -32.48
C ASP A 251 2.40 39.34 -31.67
N SER A 252 3.50 38.89 -31.07
CA SER A 252 4.61 39.71 -30.54
C SER A 252 4.27 40.73 -29.43
N GLN A 253 3.03 40.80 -28.95
CA GLN A 253 2.58 41.75 -27.90
C GLN A 253 2.20 41.08 -26.57
N ASP A 254 2.11 39.75 -26.54
CA ASP A 254 1.49 38.97 -25.45
C ASP A 254 2.49 38.00 -24.76
N GLU A 255 3.69 38.49 -24.42
CA GLU A 255 4.74 37.72 -23.71
C GLU A 255 4.25 37.12 -22.37
N ASP A 256 3.39 37.86 -21.63
CA ASP A 256 2.71 37.37 -20.42
C ASP A 256 1.79 36.16 -20.70
N VAL A 257 1.15 36.12 -21.87
CA VAL A 257 0.23 35.04 -22.27
C VAL A 257 1.02 33.81 -22.70
N ALA A 258 2.04 33.98 -23.56
CA ALA A 258 2.94 32.90 -23.95
C ALA A 258 3.63 32.28 -22.72
N THR A 259 4.02 33.10 -21.73
CA THR A 259 4.55 32.62 -20.45
C THR A 259 3.53 31.79 -19.69
N THR A 260 2.28 32.27 -19.57
CA THR A 260 1.19 31.55 -18.88
C THR A 260 0.91 30.19 -19.53
N ILE A 261 0.79 30.14 -20.86
CA ILE A 261 0.57 28.90 -21.62
C ILE A 261 1.76 27.93 -21.46
N SER A 262 2.99 28.45 -21.45
CA SER A 262 4.21 27.67 -21.20
C SER A 262 4.24 27.05 -19.80
N GLU A 263 3.69 27.73 -18.79
CA GLU A 263 3.54 27.17 -17.44
C GLU A 263 2.46 26.09 -17.40
N GLU A 264 1.28 26.35 -17.95
CA GLU A 264 0.19 25.35 -18.00
C GLU A 264 0.62 24.08 -18.72
N ARG A 265 1.28 24.19 -19.89
CA ARG A 265 1.78 23.03 -20.64
C ARG A 265 2.75 22.19 -19.81
N LYS A 266 3.69 22.81 -19.09
CA LYS A 266 4.60 22.12 -18.17
C LYS A 266 3.86 21.37 -17.05
N THR A 267 2.71 21.88 -16.57
CA THR A 267 1.90 21.13 -15.58
C THR A 267 1.31 19.85 -16.16
N TYR A 268 0.90 19.85 -17.43
CA TYR A 268 0.39 18.66 -18.11
C TYR A 268 1.51 17.68 -18.48
N GLU A 269 2.67 18.18 -18.94
CA GLU A 269 3.88 17.38 -19.17
C GLU A 269 4.31 16.64 -17.89
N GLU A 270 4.31 17.31 -16.74
CA GLU A 270 4.62 16.71 -15.43
C GLU A 270 3.53 15.71 -14.99
N ARG A 271 2.24 15.98 -15.23
CA ARG A 271 1.16 15.02 -14.95
C ARG A 271 1.29 13.73 -15.78
N ILE A 272 1.71 13.82 -17.05
CA ILE A 272 2.03 12.63 -17.87
C ILE A 272 3.23 11.89 -17.28
N ARG A 273 4.30 12.61 -16.89
CA ARG A 273 5.49 12.03 -16.25
C ARG A 273 5.13 11.26 -14.97
N GLN A 274 4.27 11.83 -14.13
CA GLN A 274 3.75 11.19 -12.93
C GLN A 274 2.88 9.95 -13.25
N GLY A 275 2.06 10.02 -14.31
CA GLY A 275 1.30 8.88 -14.82
C GLY A 275 2.19 7.70 -15.24
N VAL A 276 3.28 7.97 -15.97
CA VAL A 276 4.26 6.94 -16.38
C VAL A 276 5.02 6.35 -15.17
N VAL A 277 5.31 7.16 -14.15
CA VAL A 277 5.90 6.66 -12.89
C VAL A 277 4.89 5.79 -12.12
N ALA A 278 3.61 6.16 -12.11
CA ALA A 278 2.54 5.36 -11.50
C ALA A 278 2.31 4.03 -12.25
N GLN A 279 2.34 4.03 -13.59
CA GLN A 279 2.20 2.84 -14.43
C GLN A 279 3.29 1.79 -14.12
N LYS A 280 4.54 2.21 -13.91
CA LYS A 280 5.63 1.31 -13.46
C LYS A 280 5.35 0.62 -12.12
N GLY A 281 4.49 1.21 -11.28
CA GLY A 281 4.00 0.57 -10.06
C GLY A 281 3.09 -0.64 -10.31
N LEU A 282 2.51 -0.80 -11.50
CA LEU A 282 1.72 -1.99 -11.85
C LEU A 282 2.60 -3.15 -12.34
N SER A 283 3.83 -2.90 -12.80
CA SER A 283 4.76 -3.93 -13.32
C SER A 283 5.39 -4.83 -12.23
N VAL A 284 4.79 -4.92 -11.05
CA VAL A 284 5.31 -5.62 -9.87
C VAL A 284 4.74 -7.05 -9.82
N THR A 285 5.60 -8.05 -9.68
CA THR A 285 5.16 -9.46 -9.50
C THR A 285 4.92 -9.79 -8.02
N TYR A 286 4.18 -10.87 -7.76
CA TYR A 286 4.06 -11.41 -6.41
C TYR A 286 5.43 -11.75 -5.76
N GLN A 287 6.40 -12.23 -6.55
CA GLN A 287 7.76 -12.53 -6.08
C GLN A 287 8.52 -11.27 -5.63
N ASP A 288 8.32 -10.14 -6.30
CA ASP A 288 8.92 -8.86 -5.90
C ASP A 288 8.27 -8.30 -4.63
N MET A 289 6.96 -8.53 -4.44
CA MET A 289 6.24 -8.17 -3.20
C MET A 289 6.77 -8.97 -2.00
N ILE A 290 6.98 -10.29 -2.14
CA ILE A 290 7.64 -11.11 -1.10
C ILE A 290 9.05 -10.57 -0.81
N ARG A 291 9.86 -10.30 -1.85
CA ARG A 291 11.24 -9.81 -1.67
C ARG A 291 11.29 -8.46 -0.94
N LYS A 292 10.34 -7.56 -1.23
CA LYS A 292 10.17 -6.29 -0.49
C LYS A 292 9.83 -6.55 0.99
N GLN A 293 8.91 -7.47 1.28
CA GLN A 293 8.55 -7.85 2.65
C GLN A 293 9.73 -8.52 3.40
N GLN A 294 10.52 -9.38 2.75
CA GLN A 294 11.74 -9.97 3.33
C GLN A 294 12.72 -8.90 3.81
N ASN A 295 12.97 -7.88 2.98
CA ASN A 295 13.89 -6.80 3.32
C ASN A 295 13.38 -5.98 4.51
N LEU A 296 12.09 -5.62 4.52
CA LEU A 296 11.45 -4.90 5.64
C LEU A 296 11.52 -5.70 6.95
N ILE A 297 11.31 -7.02 6.91
CA ILE A 297 11.46 -7.91 8.07
C ILE A 297 12.91 -7.94 8.56
N ALA A 298 13.89 -8.00 7.65
CA ALA A 298 15.31 -8.02 8.00
C ALA A 298 15.78 -6.70 8.61
N GLU A 299 15.33 -5.57 8.07
CA GLU A 299 15.57 -4.23 8.62
C GLU A 299 14.93 -4.06 10.00
N ASP A 300 13.68 -4.50 10.19
CA ASP A 300 13.00 -4.46 11.48
C ASP A 300 13.71 -5.34 12.54
N VAL A 301 14.10 -6.58 12.21
CA VAL A 301 14.90 -7.43 13.11
C VAL A 301 16.25 -6.79 13.44
N HIS A 302 16.92 -6.14 12.48
CA HIS A 302 18.15 -5.41 12.73
C HIS A 302 17.93 -4.23 13.68
N ASN A 303 16.83 -3.49 13.52
CA ASN A 303 16.44 -2.36 14.37
C ASN A 303 15.98 -2.81 15.78
N GLU A 304 15.27 -3.93 15.93
CA GLU A 304 14.96 -4.54 17.24
C GLU A 304 16.26 -4.93 17.97
N HIS A 305 17.23 -5.54 17.29
CA HIS A 305 18.53 -5.87 17.89
C HIS A 305 19.35 -4.62 18.25
N ALA A 306 19.46 -3.64 17.36
CA ALA A 306 20.22 -2.42 17.59
C ALA A 306 19.64 -1.56 18.72
N SER A 307 18.31 -1.42 18.78
CA SER A 307 17.63 -0.70 19.87
C SER A 307 17.73 -1.45 21.20
N SER A 308 17.63 -2.79 21.19
CA SER A 308 17.83 -3.61 22.39
C SER A 308 19.27 -3.51 22.91
N ALA A 309 20.28 -3.53 22.03
CA ALA A 309 21.68 -3.37 22.41
C ALA A 309 21.93 -2.01 23.06
N ARG A 310 21.47 -0.91 22.43
CA ARG A 310 21.58 0.46 23.00
C ARG A 310 20.88 0.58 24.35
N ALA A 311 19.69 -0.01 24.50
CA ALA A 311 18.93 0.02 25.76
C ALA A 311 19.55 -0.85 26.88
N ILE A 312 20.43 -1.80 26.54
CA ILE A 312 21.26 -2.54 27.50
C ILE A 312 22.49 -1.71 27.87
N GLU A 313 23.15 -1.10 26.87
CA GLU A 313 24.35 -0.26 27.03
C GLU A 313 24.06 0.98 27.90
N GLU A 314 23.02 1.76 27.59
CA GLU A 314 22.59 2.93 28.36
C GLU A 314 22.28 2.59 29.82
N LYS A 315 21.58 1.47 30.07
CA LYS A 315 21.27 1.00 31.43
C LYS A 315 22.51 0.51 32.16
N SER A 316 23.44 -0.14 31.48
CA SER A 316 24.72 -0.55 32.10
C SER A 316 25.59 0.66 32.46
N ALA A 317 25.62 1.70 31.61
CA ALA A 317 26.31 2.96 31.90
C ALA A 317 25.70 3.67 33.12
N ARG A 318 24.36 3.71 33.23
CA ARG A 318 23.69 4.31 34.40
C ARG A 318 23.87 3.49 35.68
N GLU A 319 23.99 2.17 35.58
CA GLU A 319 24.32 1.29 36.72
C GLU A 319 25.77 1.56 37.20
N ILE A 320 26.73 1.67 36.29
CA ILE A 320 28.13 2.05 36.58
C ILE A 320 28.21 3.45 37.21
N GLU A 321 27.46 4.43 36.71
CA GLU A 321 27.43 5.79 37.27
C GLU A 321 26.96 5.81 38.74
N LEU A 322 25.95 5.00 39.09
CA LEU A 322 25.46 4.87 40.46
C LEU A 322 26.47 4.14 41.36
N GLU A 323 27.19 3.14 40.84
CA GLU A 323 28.27 2.48 41.59
C GLU A 323 29.49 3.41 41.79
N GLU A 324 29.82 4.26 40.82
CA GLU A 324 30.81 5.34 41.00
C GLU A 324 30.37 6.38 42.04
N GLN A 325 29.11 6.81 42.04
CA GLN A 325 28.58 7.75 43.04
C GLN A 325 28.62 7.15 44.46
N LEU A 326 28.38 5.85 44.61
CA LEU A 326 28.55 5.12 45.87
C LEU A 326 30.02 5.14 46.33
N GLN A 327 30.97 4.87 45.44
CA GLN A 327 32.41 4.90 45.78
C GLN A 327 32.87 6.32 46.16
N ARG A 328 32.45 7.36 45.41
CA ARG A 328 32.77 8.76 45.69
C ARG A 328 32.26 9.19 47.07
N THR A 329 31.00 8.88 47.40
CA THR A 329 30.41 9.22 48.70
C THR A 329 31.06 8.46 49.88
N GLU A 330 31.52 7.22 49.69
CA GLU A 330 32.30 6.49 50.70
C GLU A 330 33.71 7.07 50.89
N MET A 331 34.39 7.47 49.81
CA MET A 331 35.71 8.13 49.90
C MET A 331 35.64 9.50 50.59
N ASP A 332 34.63 10.32 50.27
CA ASP A 332 34.45 11.63 50.91
C ASP A 332 34.06 11.49 52.39
N TYR A 333 33.25 10.50 52.77
CA TYR A 333 32.98 10.18 54.17
C TYR A 333 34.26 9.80 54.93
N ILE A 334 35.06 8.88 54.37
CA ILE A 334 36.35 8.47 54.96
C ILE A 334 37.28 9.68 55.11
N ARG A 335 37.30 10.59 54.12
CA ARG A 335 38.10 11.83 54.17
C ARG A 335 37.64 12.78 55.29
N GLN A 336 36.33 13.04 55.39
CA GLN A 336 35.74 13.94 56.39
C GLN A 336 35.94 13.41 57.82
N VAL A 337 35.70 12.11 58.05
CA VAL A 337 35.92 11.47 59.36
C VAL A 337 37.40 11.50 59.76
N ASN A 338 38.33 11.25 58.82
CA ASN A 338 39.76 11.31 59.12
C ASN A 338 40.27 12.73 59.45
N ILE A 339 39.57 13.78 59.00
CA ILE A 339 39.84 15.17 59.41
C ILE A 339 39.26 15.39 60.82
N ALA A 340 37.95 15.26 61.01
CA ALA A 340 37.29 15.52 62.31
C ALA A 340 37.84 14.66 63.47
N ARG A 341 38.39 13.47 63.19
CA ARG A 341 39.06 12.60 64.17
C ARG A 341 40.45 13.12 64.60
N ARG A 342 41.16 13.87 63.76
CA ARG A 342 42.41 14.58 64.14
C ARG A 342 42.10 15.75 65.07
N ASP A 343 41.04 16.48 64.75
CA ASP A 343 40.59 17.67 65.48
C ASP A 343 39.78 17.32 66.76
N LYS A 344 39.58 16.01 67.02
CA LYS A 344 38.91 15.41 68.19
C LYS A 344 37.41 15.72 68.33
N GLU A 345 36.75 16.12 67.24
CA GLU A 345 35.35 16.57 67.25
C GLU A 345 34.36 15.39 67.17
N ALA A 346 34.26 14.59 68.25
CA ALA A 346 33.44 13.38 68.30
C ALA A 346 31.95 13.61 67.94
N LYS A 347 31.38 14.79 68.22
CA LYS A 347 30.00 15.14 67.82
C LYS A 347 29.86 15.33 66.31
N VAL A 348 30.89 15.87 65.65
CA VAL A 348 30.91 16.15 64.21
C VAL A 348 31.11 14.85 63.42
N VAL A 349 31.93 13.92 63.93
CA VAL A 349 32.07 12.55 63.37
C VAL A 349 30.71 11.84 63.31
N ASN A 350 29.92 11.88 64.38
CA ASN A 350 28.58 11.26 64.40
C ASN A 350 27.62 11.91 63.39
N ALA A 351 27.69 13.23 63.19
CA ALA A 351 26.86 13.93 62.21
C ALA A 351 27.24 13.54 60.76
N PHE A 352 28.55 13.45 60.45
CA PHE A 352 29.01 12.95 59.14
C PHE A 352 28.60 11.50 58.90
N GLN A 353 28.61 10.63 59.92
CA GLN A 353 28.15 9.25 59.76
C GLN A 353 26.65 9.18 59.42
N GLN A 354 25.79 9.96 60.09
CA GLN A 354 24.36 10.01 59.77
C GLN A 354 24.09 10.56 58.35
N GLY A 355 24.85 11.57 57.91
CA GLY A 355 24.77 12.10 56.55
C GLY A 355 25.20 11.08 55.50
N TYR A 356 26.30 10.36 55.74
CA TYR A 356 26.79 9.30 54.86
C TYR A 356 25.80 8.13 54.76
N GLU A 357 25.27 7.64 55.89
CA GLU A 357 24.27 6.57 55.91
C GLU A 357 23.00 6.95 55.15
N MET A 358 22.58 8.21 55.21
CA MET A 358 21.43 8.72 54.44
C MET A 358 21.71 8.74 52.93
N SER A 359 22.81 9.37 52.49
CA SER A 359 23.16 9.46 51.06
C SER A 359 23.44 8.09 50.44
N ARG A 360 24.16 7.21 51.16
CA ARG A 360 24.41 5.82 50.75
C ARG A 360 23.11 5.04 50.58
N LYS A 361 22.13 5.23 51.48
CA LYS A 361 20.83 4.56 51.41
C LYS A 361 20.04 4.99 50.18
N ASP A 362 20.05 6.29 49.84
CA ASP A 362 19.34 6.78 48.65
C ASP A 362 19.94 6.22 47.35
N VAL A 363 21.28 6.30 47.18
CA VAL A 363 21.97 5.73 46.01
C VAL A 363 21.69 4.22 45.88
N LEU A 364 21.73 3.46 46.98
CA LEU A 364 21.37 2.04 46.98
C LEU A 364 19.90 1.77 46.64
N GLU A 365 18.98 2.69 46.96
CA GLU A 365 17.57 2.56 46.58
C GLU A 365 17.35 2.91 45.10
N GLN A 366 18.01 3.93 44.56
CA GLN A 366 18.04 4.22 43.12
C GLN A 366 18.56 3.02 42.33
N LEU A 367 19.68 2.42 42.76
CA LEU A 367 20.30 1.27 42.12
C LEU A 367 19.39 0.03 42.15
N ARG A 368 18.63 -0.19 43.24
CA ARG A 368 17.57 -1.22 43.30
C ARG A 368 16.39 -0.93 42.35
N ARG A 369 16.02 0.34 42.17
CA ARG A 369 14.96 0.76 41.23
C ARG A 369 15.38 0.54 39.77
N GLU A 370 16.64 0.79 39.41
CA GLU A 370 17.15 0.45 38.06
C GLU A 370 17.28 -1.07 37.85
N ARG A 371 17.83 -1.81 38.82
CA ARG A 371 17.91 -3.28 38.73
C ARG A 371 16.52 -3.95 38.58
N THR A 372 15.46 -3.39 39.17
CA THR A 372 14.07 -3.89 39.00
C THR A 372 13.36 -3.38 37.74
N LYS A 373 13.75 -2.23 37.18
CA LYS A 373 13.34 -1.79 35.82
C LYS A 373 13.91 -2.69 34.71
N ARG A 374 14.99 -3.44 34.96
CA ARG A 374 15.58 -4.41 34.03
C ARG A 374 14.65 -5.61 33.75
N GLU A 375 13.80 -5.98 34.70
CA GLU A 375 12.91 -7.15 34.62
C GLU A 375 11.58 -6.87 33.89
N LYS A 376 11.24 -5.59 33.64
CA LYS A 376 9.91 -5.18 33.14
C LYS A 376 10.04 -4.38 31.84
N PHE A 377 10.08 -5.09 30.72
CA PHE A 377 10.06 -4.50 29.37
C PHE A 377 8.63 -4.49 28.81
N PRO A 378 7.98 -3.32 28.63
CA PRO A 378 6.68 -3.23 27.98
C PRO A 378 6.85 -3.20 26.45
N GLN A 379 6.42 -4.27 25.77
CA GLN A 379 6.38 -4.28 24.30
C GLN A 379 5.19 -3.46 23.79
N LYS A 380 5.46 -2.45 22.93
CA LYS A 380 4.43 -1.91 22.02
C LYS A 380 3.84 -3.06 21.20
N GLN A 381 2.51 -3.14 21.14
CA GLN A 381 1.81 -4.40 20.86
C GLN A 381 1.05 -4.43 19.52
N ALA A 382 0.63 -3.28 18.98
CA ALA A 382 -0.15 -3.21 17.74
C ALA A 382 0.70 -3.44 16.47
N SER A 383 1.78 -2.69 16.29
CA SER A 383 2.65 -2.83 15.11
C SER A 383 3.38 -4.19 15.03
N ARG A 384 3.50 -4.91 16.16
CA ARG A 384 4.05 -6.27 16.16
C ARG A 384 3.12 -7.30 15.51
N THR A 385 1.80 -7.19 15.64
CA THR A 385 0.90 -8.27 15.16
C THR A 385 0.88 -8.44 13.64
N LEU A 386 1.17 -7.40 12.87
CA LEU A 386 1.37 -7.51 11.42
C LEU A 386 2.73 -8.13 11.08
N VAL A 387 3.78 -7.63 11.72
CA VAL A 387 5.16 -8.11 11.51
C VAL A 387 5.31 -9.58 11.90
N ASP A 388 4.71 -10.02 13.01
CA ASP A 388 4.72 -11.43 13.44
C ASP A 388 3.99 -12.35 12.45
N LEU A 389 2.85 -11.91 11.89
CA LEU A 389 2.14 -12.65 10.84
C LEU A 389 2.95 -12.74 9.54
N LEU A 390 3.59 -11.64 9.13
CA LEU A 390 4.48 -11.61 7.97
C LEU A 390 5.74 -12.48 8.19
N ARG A 391 6.37 -12.40 9.36
CA ARG A 391 7.57 -13.20 9.71
C ARG A 391 7.31 -14.69 9.53
N VAL A 392 6.12 -15.18 9.90
CA VAL A 392 5.70 -16.56 9.63
C VAL A 392 5.43 -16.75 8.13
N ALA A 393 4.52 -15.97 7.53
CA ALA A 393 4.07 -16.16 6.14
C ALA A 393 5.21 -16.14 5.12
N VAL A 394 6.15 -15.21 5.27
CA VAL A 394 7.29 -15.02 4.36
C VAL A 394 8.31 -16.15 4.52
N VAL A 395 8.51 -16.70 5.72
CA VAL A 395 9.38 -17.89 5.91
C VAL A 395 8.74 -19.11 5.26
N ASP A 396 7.45 -19.38 5.51
CA ASP A 396 6.73 -20.53 4.93
C ASP A 396 6.80 -20.51 3.39
N VAL A 397 6.54 -19.35 2.77
CA VAL A 397 6.58 -19.15 1.32
C VAL A 397 8.00 -19.29 0.76
N VAL A 398 9.02 -18.78 1.45
CA VAL A 398 10.41 -18.83 0.97
C VAL A 398 11.00 -20.23 1.10
N GLU A 399 10.68 -20.98 2.16
CA GLU A 399 11.02 -22.41 2.25
C GLU A 399 10.31 -23.23 1.18
N PHE A 400 9.05 -22.90 0.85
CA PHE A 400 8.33 -23.53 -0.25
C PHE A 400 8.99 -23.27 -1.62
N ILE A 401 9.31 -22.01 -1.95
CA ILE A 401 9.96 -21.63 -3.22
C ILE A 401 11.35 -22.27 -3.34
N GLN A 402 12.19 -22.18 -2.31
CA GLN A 402 13.52 -22.81 -2.33
C GLN A 402 13.42 -24.34 -2.33
N GLY A 403 12.42 -24.91 -1.66
CA GLY A 403 12.13 -26.35 -1.67
C GLY A 403 11.69 -26.84 -3.05
N ALA A 404 10.93 -26.05 -3.81
CA ALA A 404 10.57 -26.32 -5.18
C ALA A 404 11.78 -26.28 -6.12
N GLN A 405 12.63 -25.25 -6.03
CA GLN A 405 13.87 -25.13 -6.82
C GLN A 405 14.83 -26.31 -6.57
N ARG A 406 15.03 -26.72 -5.30
CA ARG A 406 15.82 -27.91 -4.98
C ARG A 406 15.23 -29.22 -5.51
N ARG A 407 13.92 -29.27 -5.80
CA ARG A 407 13.26 -30.42 -6.44
C ARG A 407 13.40 -30.42 -7.97
N SER A 408 13.41 -29.27 -8.64
CA SER A 408 13.76 -29.19 -10.07
C SER A 408 15.24 -29.54 -10.30
N ASP A 409 16.13 -29.14 -9.40
CA ASP A 409 17.57 -29.46 -9.49
C ASP A 409 17.91 -30.93 -9.16
N SER A 410 16.94 -31.73 -8.71
CA SER A 410 17.15 -33.13 -8.29
C SER A 410 16.37 -34.17 -9.13
N PHE A 411 16.07 -33.85 -10.39
CA PHE A 411 15.67 -34.86 -11.38
C PHE A 411 16.80 -35.89 -11.61
N PRO A 412 16.57 -37.20 -11.36
CA PRO A 412 17.54 -38.23 -11.74
C PRO A 412 17.55 -38.41 -13.27
N VAL A 413 18.73 -38.63 -13.86
CA VAL A 413 18.85 -39.03 -15.28
C VAL A 413 18.41 -40.49 -15.43
N GLU A 414 17.11 -40.69 -15.61
CA GLU A 414 16.47 -42.02 -15.69
C GLU A 414 16.83 -42.75 -17.00
N SER A 415 17.95 -43.46 -16.95
CA SER A 415 18.60 -44.07 -18.11
C SER A 415 18.25 -45.56 -18.29
N THR A 416 16.97 -45.93 -18.20
CA THR A 416 16.52 -47.32 -18.40
C THR A 416 15.50 -47.48 -19.55
N ARG A 417 16.01 -47.76 -20.76
CA ARG A 417 15.21 -48.45 -21.79
C ARG A 417 15.11 -49.94 -21.43
N PRO A 418 13.92 -50.57 -21.40
CA PRO A 418 13.82 -52.02 -21.24
C PRO A 418 14.39 -52.73 -22.47
N LYS A 419 15.32 -53.66 -22.27
CA LYS A 419 15.80 -54.57 -23.33
C LYS A 419 15.03 -55.90 -23.28
N PRO A 420 14.75 -56.54 -24.43
CA PRO A 420 13.94 -57.76 -24.48
C PRO A 420 14.67 -58.98 -23.91
N ARG A 421 13.90 -59.95 -23.41
CA ARG A 421 14.39 -61.27 -22.99
C ARG A 421 14.78 -62.12 -24.20
N TYR A 422 15.98 -62.72 -24.18
CA TYR A 422 16.28 -63.97 -24.89
C TYR A 422 17.18 -64.87 -24.01
N ALA A 423 17.21 -66.17 -24.33
CA ALA A 423 17.69 -67.22 -23.44
C ALA A 423 19.20 -67.50 -23.51
N LYS A 424 19.70 -68.32 -22.57
CA LYS A 424 21.11 -68.73 -22.45
C LYS A 424 21.51 -69.77 -23.49
N THR A 425 22.76 -69.67 -23.97
CA THR A 425 23.60 -70.81 -24.41
C THR A 425 25.04 -70.55 -23.96
N ASP A 426 25.80 -71.61 -23.69
CA ASP A 426 27.09 -71.58 -22.99
C ASP A 426 28.32 -71.22 -23.89
N PRO A 427 29.50 -70.91 -23.30
CA PRO A 427 30.53 -70.09 -23.95
C PRO A 427 31.74 -70.87 -24.53
N PRO A 428 32.67 -70.16 -25.20
CA PRO A 428 34.10 -70.46 -24.98
C PRO A 428 35.05 -69.25 -24.87
N THR A 429 35.87 -69.29 -23.81
CA THR A 429 37.31 -68.91 -23.71
C THR A 429 37.93 -67.73 -24.51
N HIS A 430 38.23 -66.64 -23.78
CA HIS A 430 39.60 -66.22 -23.40
C HIS A 430 40.65 -65.74 -24.47
N TRP A 431 40.70 -64.43 -24.74
CA TRP A 431 41.87 -63.65 -25.22
C TRP A 431 41.77 -62.23 -24.62
N LYS A 432 42.64 -61.68 -23.74
CA LYS A 432 44.10 -61.40 -23.67
C LYS A 432 44.61 -60.20 -24.51
N ARG A 433 45.19 -59.19 -23.82
CA ARG A 433 45.97 -58.03 -24.33
C ARG A 433 45.16 -56.96 -25.10
N GLN A 434 45.61 -55.70 -25.23
CA GLN A 434 46.92 -55.10 -24.86
C GLN A 434 46.78 -53.73 -24.16
N LYS A 435 47.88 -53.14 -23.67
CA LYS A 435 47.91 -51.87 -22.90
C LYS A 435 48.64 -50.75 -23.67
N LYS A 436 48.13 -49.50 -23.52
CA LYS A 436 48.90 -48.22 -23.40
C LYS A 436 49.75 -47.76 -24.63
N PRO A 437 50.36 -46.54 -24.63
CA PRO A 437 50.07 -45.29 -23.86
C PRO A 437 50.15 -44.00 -24.76
N GLN A 438 50.42 -42.83 -24.14
CA GLN A 438 51.08 -41.61 -24.68
C GLN A 438 50.25 -40.60 -25.49
N GLN A 439 50.53 -39.28 -25.45
CA GLN A 439 51.11 -38.39 -24.41
C GLN A 439 50.99 -36.90 -24.85
N ARG A 440 51.20 -35.94 -23.93
CA ARG A 440 51.53 -34.50 -24.16
C ARG A 440 50.39 -33.62 -24.77
N SER A 441 50.41 -32.28 -24.72
CA SER A 441 50.91 -31.28 -23.72
C SER A 441 50.59 -29.84 -24.23
N ASN A 442 50.50 -28.84 -23.32
CA ASN A 442 50.61 -27.38 -23.59
C ASN A 442 49.48 -26.71 -24.40
N THR A 443 49.28 -25.37 -24.48
CA THR A 443 49.34 -24.20 -23.54
C THR A 443 48.67 -22.98 -24.24
N TYR A 444 48.36 -21.88 -23.52
CA TYR A 444 47.84 -20.57 -24.03
C TYR A 444 46.43 -20.58 -24.67
N SER A 445 45.73 -19.45 -24.93
CA SER A 445 45.44 -18.24 -24.09
C SER A 445 44.36 -17.35 -24.76
N GLU A 446 43.42 -16.81 -23.97
CA GLU A 446 42.62 -15.57 -24.16
C GLU A 446 41.77 -15.27 -25.45
N HIS A 447 40.80 -14.36 -25.24
CA HIS A 447 40.01 -13.56 -26.19
C HIS A 447 38.99 -14.21 -27.17
N SER A 448 37.72 -14.23 -26.73
CA SER A 448 36.49 -13.95 -27.51
C SER A 448 35.28 -13.82 -26.55
N ARG A 449 34.24 -12.99 -26.77
CA ARG A 449 34.00 -11.92 -27.76
C ARG A 449 32.85 -10.98 -27.29
N VAL A 450 33.01 -9.67 -27.54
CA VAL A 450 32.00 -8.69 -28.03
C VAL A 450 30.84 -8.19 -27.14
N LEU A 451 30.62 -6.87 -27.21
CA LEU A 451 29.45 -6.09 -26.79
C LEU A 451 28.67 -5.59 -28.02
N CYS A 452 27.33 -5.55 -27.94
CA CYS A 452 26.39 -4.58 -28.55
C CYS A 452 25.06 -4.75 -27.78
N GLN A 453 24.38 -3.74 -27.22
CA GLN A 453 23.87 -2.46 -27.75
C GLN A 453 22.61 -2.57 -28.65
N GLU A 454 21.48 -2.24 -28.03
CA GLU A 454 20.52 -1.18 -28.43
C GLU A 454 20.20 -0.99 -29.92
N ALA A 455 18.98 -1.41 -30.29
CA ALA A 455 18.23 -1.01 -31.48
C ALA A 455 16.75 -1.44 -31.26
N THR A 456 15.69 -0.79 -31.79
CA THR A 456 15.49 0.53 -32.43
C THR A 456 13.97 0.78 -32.46
N TYR A 457 13.50 2.02 -32.35
CA TYR A 457 12.17 2.42 -32.87
C TYR A 457 12.11 3.94 -33.08
N GLN A 458 12.11 4.38 -34.34
CA GLN A 458 11.83 5.78 -34.71
C GLN A 458 11.46 5.87 -36.20
N TYR A 459 10.62 6.87 -36.53
CA TYR A 459 10.18 7.32 -37.86
C TYR A 459 9.39 6.35 -38.76
N TYR A 460 8.14 6.77 -39.03
CA TYR A 460 7.70 7.08 -40.39
C TYR A 460 7.00 8.45 -40.37
N ALA A 461 7.47 9.37 -41.21
CA ALA A 461 6.80 10.62 -41.57
C ALA A 461 7.47 11.14 -42.85
N ASP A 462 6.77 11.09 -43.98
CA ASP A 462 7.22 11.65 -45.26
C ASP A 462 5.99 11.95 -46.15
N GLU A 463 5.81 13.23 -46.43
CA GLU A 463 5.07 13.87 -47.53
C GLU A 463 5.87 15.15 -47.87
N PRO A 464 5.73 15.79 -49.06
CA PRO A 464 4.66 15.64 -50.06
C PRO A 464 5.18 15.47 -51.51
N GLN A 465 4.26 15.39 -52.48
CA GLN A 465 4.43 16.07 -53.79
C GLN A 465 3.11 16.25 -54.55
N ASP A 466 2.99 17.38 -55.24
CA ASP A 466 1.82 17.77 -56.06
C ASP A 466 1.84 17.14 -57.47
N ASP A 467 0.66 16.95 -58.07
CA ASP A 467 0.44 17.25 -59.50
C ASP A 467 -1.04 17.58 -59.80
N ASP A 468 -1.28 18.36 -60.84
CA ASP A 468 -2.59 18.91 -61.24
C ASP A 468 -3.27 18.02 -62.29
N THR A 469 -4.59 17.76 -62.21
CA THR A 469 -5.44 17.80 -63.42
C THR A 469 -6.96 17.85 -63.20
N LEU A 470 -7.58 18.71 -64.02
CA LEU A 470 -9.01 18.99 -64.20
C LEU A 470 -9.92 17.78 -64.51
N GLY A 471 -11.16 17.83 -64.02
CA GLY A 471 -12.30 17.03 -64.49
C GLY A 471 -13.64 17.69 -64.13
N GLN A 472 -14.56 17.84 -65.11
CA GLN A 472 -15.88 18.49 -64.94
C GLN A 472 -17.04 17.49 -65.08
N GLN A 473 -18.28 18.01 -64.91
CA GLN A 473 -19.61 17.36 -65.02
C GLN A 473 -20.08 16.75 -63.68
N SER A 474 -21.09 17.29 -62.99
CA SER A 474 -22.50 17.59 -63.36
C SER A 474 -23.38 16.34 -63.41
N ASP A 475 -24.44 16.32 -62.61
CA ASP A 475 -25.81 16.63 -63.07
C ASP A 475 -26.73 16.89 -61.86
N ASP A 476 -27.86 17.56 -62.09
CA ASP A 476 -28.85 17.92 -61.07
C ASP A 476 -29.80 16.76 -60.73
N ASP A 477 -30.48 16.83 -59.57
CA ASP A 477 -31.94 16.70 -59.60
C ASP A 477 -32.63 17.45 -58.44
N HIS A 478 -33.85 17.94 -58.69
CA HIS A 478 -34.64 18.77 -57.77
C HIS A 478 -35.77 17.97 -57.10
N MET A 479 -36.08 18.28 -55.84
CA MET A 479 -37.47 18.33 -55.35
C MET A 479 -37.63 19.32 -54.19
N THR A 480 -38.84 19.85 -53.99
CA THR A 480 -39.12 21.03 -53.13
C THR A 480 -40.39 20.78 -52.28
N VAL A 481 -40.92 21.83 -51.61
CA VAL A 481 -42.23 21.90 -50.88
C VAL A 481 -42.20 21.38 -49.42
N SER A 482 -42.73 22.06 -48.38
CA SER A 482 -43.04 23.50 -48.14
C SER A 482 -43.31 23.76 -46.62
N TYR A 483 -43.32 25.03 -46.20
CA TYR A 483 -43.68 25.50 -44.83
C TYR A 483 -45.20 25.59 -44.56
N PRO A 484 -45.60 25.88 -43.30
CA PRO A 484 -46.04 27.24 -42.88
C PRO A 484 -45.18 27.81 -41.71
N GLU A 485 -44.87 29.11 -41.63
CA GLU A 485 -45.67 30.22 -41.02
C GLU A 485 -46.11 29.96 -39.56
N GLY A 486 -45.99 30.86 -38.56
CA GLY A 486 -45.46 32.24 -38.38
C GLY A 486 -45.57 32.57 -36.86
N THR A 487 -44.97 33.60 -36.22
CA THR A 487 -44.59 34.95 -36.63
C THR A 487 -43.38 35.52 -35.83
N SER A 488 -42.89 36.67 -36.30
CA SER A 488 -41.93 37.63 -35.70
C SER A 488 -42.28 38.13 -34.27
N VAL A 489 -41.44 38.85 -33.51
CA VAL A 489 -41.04 40.27 -33.71
C VAL A 489 -39.80 40.70 -32.87
N ILE A 490 -38.77 41.25 -33.55
CA ILE A 490 -37.78 42.29 -33.14
C ILE A 490 -36.79 42.06 -31.96
N GLY A 491 -35.49 42.27 -32.23
CA GLY A 491 -34.39 42.52 -31.25
C GLY A 491 -33.98 44.00 -31.22
N PRO A 492 -32.70 44.42 -31.06
CA PRO A 492 -31.43 43.70 -30.88
C PRO A 492 -30.73 44.16 -29.56
N SER A 493 -29.41 44.36 -29.33
CA SER A 493 -28.14 44.24 -30.08
C SER A 493 -26.90 44.23 -29.16
N ARG A 494 -25.82 43.58 -29.63
CA ARG A 494 -24.38 43.95 -29.51
C ARG A 494 -23.72 44.21 -28.13
N SER A 495 -22.88 43.25 -27.74
CA SER A 495 -21.44 43.38 -27.40
C SER A 495 -20.91 44.51 -26.52
N ALA A 496 -20.30 44.14 -25.38
CA ALA A 496 -19.12 44.82 -24.81
C ALA A 496 -18.33 43.87 -23.87
N HIS A 497 -16.99 43.86 -23.98
CA HIS A 497 -16.11 43.37 -22.91
C HIS A 497 -15.81 44.51 -21.91
N PRO A 498 -15.56 44.19 -20.63
CA PRO A 498 -14.70 44.98 -19.75
C PRO A 498 -13.33 44.30 -19.51
N PRO A 499 -12.25 45.05 -19.25
CA PRO A 499 -10.87 44.52 -19.29
C PRO A 499 -10.30 44.06 -17.93
N ARG A 500 -9.20 43.29 -17.98
CA ARG A 500 -8.24 43.17 -16.86
C ARG A 500 -7.48 44.49 -16.68
N GLN A 501 -7.32 44.96 -15.44
CA GLN A 501 -6.15 45.75 -15.02
C GLN A 501 -5.69 45.35 -13.61
N LEU A 502 -4.45 45.70 -13.28
CA LEU A 502 -3.63 45.01 -12.27
C LEU A 502 -3.28 45.88 -11.05
N ARG A 503 -2.99 45.18 -9.94
CA ARG A 503 -2.11 45.58 -8.82
C ARG A 503 -2.37 46.93 -8.13
N ARG A 504 -2.65 46.84 -6.83
CA ARG A 504 -1.68 47.24 -5.79
C ARG A 504 -1.97 46.56 -4.46
N ALA A 505 -0.96 45.95 -3.87
CA ALA A 505 -0.93 45.64 -2.44
C ALA A 505 -0.34 46.84 -1.69
N TYR A 506 -0.79 47.07 -0.46
CA TYR A 506 -0.10 47.90 0.53
C TYR A 506 -0.49 47.40 1.94
N ASP A 507 0.48 47.41 2.85
CA ASP A 507 0.36 46.81 4.18
C ASP A 507 -0.46 47.62 5.19
N SER A 508 -0.65 46.99 6.36
CA SER A 508 -1.30 47.49 7.59
C SER A 508 -2.85 47.48 7.56
N HIS A 509 -3.54 47.12 8.64
CA HIS A 509 -3.12 47.25 10.05
C HIS A 509 -3.53 46.05 10.94
N LEU A 510 -2.70 45.79 11.95
CA LEU A 510 -3.08 45.01 13.13
C LEU A 510 -3.87 45.93 14.09
N ALA A 511 -5.04 45.51 14.59
CA ALA A 511 -5.56 45.72 15.97
C ALA A 511 -7.07 45.44 16.10
N MET A 512 -7.46 44.73 17.18
CA MET A 512 -8.81 44.56 17.73
C MET A 512 -9.84 43.80 16.84
N GLN A 513 -10.64 42.85 17.35
CA GLN A 513 -10.78 42.30 18.71
C GLN A 513 -10.47 40.80 18.76
#